data_AF-A0A2S5R7N9-F1
#
_entry.id   AF-A0A2S5R7N9-F1
#
_cell.length_a   1.000
_cell.length_b   1.000
_cell.length_c   1.000
_cell.angle_alpha   90.00
_cell.angle_beta   90.00
_cell.angle_gamma   90.00
#
_symmetry.space_group_name_H-M   'P 1'
#
loop_
_entity.id
_entity.type
_entity.pdbx_description
1 polymer ?
#
loop_
_entity_poly.entity_id
_entity_poly.type
_entity_poly.pdbx_seq_one_letter_code
_entity_poly.pdbx_strand_id
1 'polypeptide(L)' 'MKTLHSRTEIPKKKGKKNPLTQKEKKKNRELSSARVINENGIGMLKRFKIISDTYRNRRNRFRLRFTLIAGVYTMELEQ' A
#
# COMPACT_ATOMS: atom_id res chain seq x y z
N MET A 1 -12.77 -19.88 4.64
CA MET A 1 -12.44 -18.44 4.78
C MET A 1 -10.97 -18.32 5.14
N LYS A 2 -10.18 -17.50 4.42
CA LYS A 2 -8.80 -17.24 4.84
C LYS A 2 -8.81 -16.56 6.21
N THR A 3 -8.14 -17.15 7.19
CA THR A 3 -7.96 -16.58 8.51
C THR A 3 -7.21 -15.25 8.36
N LEU A 4 -7.80 -14.17 8.88
CA LEU A 4 -7.12 -12.89 8.90
C LEU A 4 -5.99 -12.96 9.92
N HIS A 5 -4.80 -12.48 9.54
CA HIS A 5 -3.72 -12.34 10.51
C HIS A 5 -4.12 -11.33 11.60
N SER A 6 -3.72 -11.57 12.84
CA SER A 6 -4.14 -10.79 14.02
C SER A 6 -3.84 -9.29 13.92
N ARG A 7 -2.81 -8.92 13.14
CA ARG A 7 -2.39 -7.53 12.90
C ARG A 7 -2.98 -6.88 11.64
N THR A 8 -3.93 -7.53 10.97
CA THR A 8 -4.49 -7.01 9.72
C THR A 8 -5.75 -6.20 9.97
N GLU A 9 -5.73 -4.93 9.58
CA GLU A 9 -6.91 -4.06 9.59
C GLU A 9 -7.47 -3.86 8.17
N ILE A 10 -8.75 -4.19 8.00
CA ILE A 10 -9.46 -4.03 6.73
C ILE A 10 -10.65 -3.09 6.96
N PRO A 11 -10.91 -2.13 6.07
CA PRO A 11 -12.08 -1.27 6.16
C PRO A 11 -13.37 -2.11 6.10
N LYS A 12 -14.35 -1.75 6.92
CA LYS A 12 -15.66 -2.40 6.91
C LYS A 12 -16.38 -2.05 5.61
N LYS A 13 -16.77 -3.07 4.85
CA LYS A 13 -17.57 -2.88 3.63
C LYS A 13 -19.03 -2.57 3.99
N LYS A 14 -19.63 -1.62 3.27
CA LYS A 14 -21.07 -1.31 3.36
C LYS A 14 -21.87 -2.44 2.70
N GLY A 15 -22.97 -2.86 3.33
CA GLY A 15 -23.95 -3.75 2.72
C GLY A 15 -25.21 -3.00 2.29
N LYS A 16 -26.05 -3.64 1.45
CA LYS A 16 -27.34 -3.05 1.00
C LYS A 16 -28.30 -2.81 2.17
N LYS A 17 -28.43 -3.79 3.07
CA LYS A 17 -29.31 -3.73 4.26
C LYS A 17 -28.60 -3.24 5.53
N ASN A 18 -27.27 -3.20 5.51
CA ASN A 18 -26.43 -2.86 6.66
C ASN A 18 -25.56 -1.64 6.31
N PRO A 19 -26.10 -0.42 6.47
CA PRO A 19 -25.32 0.79 6.28
C PRO A 19 -24.23 0.92 7.35
N LEU A 20 -23.14 1.62 7.01
CA LEU A 20 -22.07 1.88 7.96
C LEU A 20 -22.53 2.89 9.02
N THR A 21 -22.25 2.57 10.28
CA THR A 21 -22.45 3.51 11.39
C THR A 21 -21.44 4.65 11.30
N GLN A 22 -21.69 5.77 12.00
CA GLN A 22 -20.75 6.91 11.98
C GLN A 22 -19.37 6.54 12.54
N LYS A 23 -19.31 5.71 13.59
CA LYS A 23 -18.06 5.20 14.15
C LYS A 23 -17.26 4.38 13.13
N GLU A 24 -17.93 3.53 12.36
CA GLU A 24 -17.31 2.72 11.30
C GLU A 24 -16.80 3.56 10.14
N LYS A 25 -17.55 4.59 9.74
CA LYS A 25 -17.10 5.55 8.73
C LYS A 25 -15.85 6.29 9.19
N LYS A 26 -15.81 6.74 10.45
CA LYS A 26 -14.63 7.40 11.03
C LYS A 26 -13.41 6.46 11.01
N LYS A 27 -13.56 5.22 11.49
CA LYS A 27 -12.49 4.21 11.46
C LYS A 27 -12.00 3.92 10.03
N ASN A 28 -12.92 3.76 9.08
CA ASN A 28 -12.56 3.55 7.68
C ASN A 28 -11.79 4.76 7.09
N ARG A 29 -12.15 5.99 7.49
CA ARG A 29 -11.45 7.22 7.05
C ARG A 29 -10.03 7.30 7.62
N GLU A 30 -9.84 6.97 8.89
CA GLU A 30 -8.51 6.89 9.52
C GLU A 30 -7.63 5.86 8.81
N LEU A 31 -8.16 4.64 8.59
CA LEU A 31 -7.47 3.60 7.81
C LEU A 31 -7.13 4.04 6.39
N SER A 32 -8.05 4.73 5.71
CA SER A 32 -7.80 5.26 4.37
C SER A 32 -6.70 6.32 4.38
N SER A 33 -6.70 7.21 5.37
CA SER A 33 -5.70 8.29 5.49
C SER A 33 -4.30 7.71 5.69
N ALA A 34 -4.17 6.68 6.52
CA ALA A 34 -2.90 5.96 6.69
C ALA A 34 -2.45 5.23 5.41
N ARG A 35 -3.38 4.73 4.59
CA ARG A 35 -3.07 4.05 3.32
C ARG A 35 -2.54 4.99 2.24
N VAL A 36 -2.98 6.24 2.19
CA VAL A 36 -2.57 7.22 1.17
C VAL A 36 -1.04 7.36 1.12
N ILE A 37 -0.37 7.40 2.27
CA ILE A 37 1.10 7.51 2.34
C ILE A 37 1.77 6.30 1.66
N ASN A 38 1.27 5.09 1.95
CA ASN A 38 1.76 3.86 1.33
C ASN A 38 1.47 3.83 -0.19
N GLU A 39 0.29 4.28 -0.60
CA GLU A 39 -0.11 4.35 -2.00
C GLU A 39 0.78 5.31 -2.80
N ASN A 40 1.17 6.44 -2.22
CA ASN A 40 2.13 7.38 -2.82
C ASN A 40 3.49 6.72 -3.06
N GLY A 41 4.01 5.98 -2.07
CA GLY A 41 5.26 5.23 -2.22
C GLY A 41 5.18 4.14 -3.29
N ILE A 42 4.08 3.38 -3.33
CA ILE A 42 3.82 2.39 -4.39
C ILE A 42 3.72 3.08 -5.76
N GLY A 43 3.08 4.25 -5.83
CA GLY A 43 2.96 5.06 -7.03
C GLY A 43 4.32 5.50 -7.57
N MET A 44 5.20 5.98 -6.70
CA MET A 44 6.58 6.31 -7.05
C MET A 44 7.34 5.09 -7.59
N LEU A 45 7.25 3.94 -6.92
CA LEU A 45 7.88 2.70 -7.37
C LEU A 45 7.36 2.22 -8.74
N LYS A 46 6.07 2.44 -9.03
CA LYS A 46 5.49 2.15 -10.35
C LYS A 46 6.08 3.01 -11.46
N ARG A 47 6.48 4.26 -11.20
CA ARG A 47 7.08 5.15 -12.22
C ARG A 47 8.37 4.57 -12.83
N PHE A 48 9.15 3.85 -12.03
CA PHE A 48 10.36 3.15 -12.50
C PHE A 48 10.06 1.90 -13.34
N LYS A 49 8.78 1.56 -13.56
CA LYS A 49 8.32 0.36 -14.29
C LYS A 49 8.80 -0.96 -13.70
N ILE A 50 9.21 -0.97 -12.43
CA ILE A 50 9.70 -2.16 -11.73
C ILE A 50 8.53 -3.07 -11.32
N ILE A 51 7.42 -2.46 -10.91
CA ILE A 51 6.22 -3.16 -10.43
C ILE A 51 4.96 -2.88 -11.28
N SER A 52 5.02 -1.95 -12.24
CA SER A 52 3.89 -1.67 -13.14
C SER A 52 3.84 -2.61 -14.34
N ASP A 53 5.01 -3.02 -14.84
CA ASP A 53 5.16 -3.76 -16.09
C ASP A 53 5.92 -5.08 -15.85
N THR A 54 5.93 -5.96 -16.85
CA THR A 54 6.78 -7.15 -16.84
C THR A 54 8.25 -6.74 -16.74
N TYR A 55 8.90 -7.10 -15.65
CA TYR A 55 10.31 -6.79 -15.41
C TYR A 55 11.22 -7.61 -16.35
N ARG A 56 11.69 -6.99 -17.43
CA ARG A 56 12.55 -7.63 -18.46
C ARG A 56 14.05 -7.63 -18.14
N ASN A 57 14.46 -7.06 -17.03
CA ASN A 57 15.87 -6.99 -16.61
C ASN A 57 16.30 -8.26 -15.85
N ARG A 58 17.61 -8.49 -15.72
CA ARG A 58 18.15 -9.66 -14.98
C ARG A 58 17.56 -9.76 -13.57
N ARG A 59 16.81 -10.83 -13.30
CA ARG A 59 16.06 -11.05 -12.07
C ARG A 59 16.95 -11.09 -10.81
N ASN A 60 18.19 -11.59 -10.93
CA ASN A 60 19.15 -11.66 -9.81
C ASN A 60 19.47 -10.29 -9.18
N ARG A 61 19.26 -9.18 -9.91
CA ARG A 61 19.49 -7.82 -9.42
C ARG A 61 18.21 -7.06 -9.06
N PHE A 62 17.04 -7.69 -9.23
CA PHE A 62 15.74 -7.07 -8.95
C PHE A 62 15.67 -6.56 -7.50
N ARG A 63 15.97 -7.44 -6.53
CA ARG A 63 15.93 -7.11 -5.10
C ARG A 63 16.80 -5.88 -4.80
N LEU A 64 18.05 -5.88 -5.27
CA LEU A 64 18.97 -4.77 -5.02
C LEU A 64 18.46 -3.46 -5.62
N ARG A 65 18.01 -3.46 -6.89
CA ARG A 65 17.49 -2.24 -7.53
C ARG A 65 16.25 -1.71 -6.81
N PHE A 66 15.33 -2.60 -6.46
CA PHE A 66 14.13 -2.26 -5.72
C PHE A 66 14.47 -1.66 -4.35
N THR A 67 15.36 -2.31 -3.58
CA THR A 67 15.79 -1.82 -2.26
C THR A 67 16.48 -0.46 -2.35
N LEU A 68 17.35 -0.24 -3.35
CA LEU A 68 18.03 1.06 -3.51
C LEU A 68 17.05 2.18 -3.83
N ILE A 69 16.13 1.95 -4.77
CA ILE A 69 15.13 2.97 -5.16
C ILE A 69 14.18 3.27 -3.99
N ALA A 70 13.72 2.23 -3.29
CA ALA A 70 12.89 2.41 -2.11
C ALA A 70 13.65 3.17 -1.00
N GLY A 71 14.92 2.83 -0.77
CA GLY A 71 15.76 3.49 0.22
C GLY A 71 15.95 4.98 -0.06
N VAL A 72 16.26 5.35 -1.32
CA VAL A 72 16.38 6.75 -1.73
C VAL A 72 15.07 7.51 -1.50
N TYR A 73 13.94 6.92 -1.91
CA TYR A 73 12.63 7.53 -1.69
C TYR A 73 12.30 7.71 -0.20
N THR A 74 12.62 6.72 0.65
CA THR A 74 12.44 6.85 2.10
C THR A 74 13.30 7.98 2.67
N MET A 75 14.56 8.10 2.24
CA MET A 75 15.45 9.19 2.69
C MET A 75 14.91 10.58 2.28
N GLU A 76 14.35 10.72 1.08
CA GLU A 76 13.73 11.98 0.63
C GLU A 76 12.46 12.35 1.43
N LEU A 77 11.73 11.36 1.96
CA LEU A 77 10.52 11.59 2.76
C LEU A 77 10.80 11.96 4.22
N GLU A 78 11.98 11.60 4.75
CA GLU A 78 12.38 11.88 6.14
C GLU A 78 13.04 13.27 6.31
N GLN A 79 13.24 14.02 5.22
CA GLN A 79 13.71 15.42 5.21
C GLN A 79 12.54 16.40 5.34
#